data_AF-A0A0P7WX41-F1
#
_entry.id   AF-A0A0P7WX41-F1
#
_cell.length_a   1.000
_cell.length_b   1.000
_cell.length_c   1.000
_cell.angle_alpha   90.00
_cell.angle_beta   90.00
_cell.angle_gamma   90.00
#
_symmetry.space_group_name_H-M   'P 1'
#
loop_
_entity.id
_entity.type
_entity.pdbx_description
1 polymer ?
#
loop_
_entity_poly.entity_id
_entity_poly.type
_entity_poly.pdbx_seq_one_letter_code
_entity_poly.pdbx_strand_id
1 'polypeptide(L)'
;MQRYPRNLTGYGATPPKAAWPNGAKIAVSLVLNYEEGGENCLLHGDAASEAFLSDIPGAAPWPGQRHWNMESIYDYGARAGFWRLHRLFTGRGLPVTIFGVASALARSPEQVAAMQSAGWEIASHGLKWVEHRDMPEEEERAAIAEAIRLHTEVTGAAPRGWYTGRCSVNTVRLVAETGAFDWISDTYDDDLPHWMEFGPRDQLILPYTLEANDMRFATAPGWVTGRDFEDYLKDAFDTLYDEGHAGAPKLLSIGLHCRLVGRPGKIAGLMRFLDHSMAHEGVWFATRGQIAAHWAAQHPHKRIERPSAMDRDTFIAKFGGIYEHSPWVAEAAHALELGPAHDSATGLANAMARAFRSGSAEARMQVLRAHPDLAGKLAAAKRLTAESTAEQSSAGLDALTDEERATFQRLNAAYVEKHGFPFIIAVRDNTKDSILAAFHSRIDNDSATEFATACAQVERIAALRLAELLP
;
A
#
# COMPACT_ATOMS: atom_id res chain seq x y z
N MET A 1 -15.57 -17.40 -7.63
CA MET A 1 -14.16 -17.32 -8.06
C MET A 1 -13.44 -16.39 -7.10
N GLN A 2 -12.29 -16.79 -6.57
CA GLN A 2 -11.63 -16.04 -5.51
C GLN A 2 -10.75 -14.95 -6.12
N ARG A 3 -11.02 -13.69 -5.78
CA ARG A 3 -10.10 -12.57 -6.05
C ARG A 3 -9.05 -12.52 -4.95
N TYR A 4 -7.86 -12.02 -5.29
CA TYR A 4 -6.79 -11.80 -4.33
C TYR A 4 -6.89 -10.37 -3.76
N PRO A 5 -7.26 -10.18 -2.48
CA PRO A 5 -7.63 -8.86 -1.96
C PRO A 5 -6.44 -7.99 -1.50
N ARG A 6 -5.22 -8.55 -1.47
CA ARG A 6 -4.04 -7.84 -0.93
C ARG A 6 -3.31 -7.08 -2.03
N ASN A 7 -2.87 -5.86 -1.72
CA ASN A 7 -2.02 -5.07 -2.59
C ASN A 7 -0.55 -5.30 -2.24
N LEU A 8 0.15 -6.14 -3.02
CA LEU A 8 1.59 -6.38 -2.85
C LEU A 8 2.44 -5.42 -3.68
N THR A 9 1.81 -4.61 -4.54
CA THR A 9 2.51 -3.66 -5.40
C THR A 9 2.78 -2.36 -4.66
N GLY A 10 1.81 -1.88 -3.87
CA GLY A 10 1.90 -0.57 -3.21
C GLY A 10 2.21 0.53 -4.23
N TYR A 11 3.25 1.32 -3.96
CA TYR A 11 3.78 2.29 -4.90
C TYR A 11 4.73 1.75 -5.98
N GLY A 12 5.13 0.47 -5.88
CA GLY A 12 6.12 -0.12 -6.78
C GLY A 12 7.50 0.53 -6.67
N ALA A 13 8.24 0.54 -7.78
CA ALA A 13 9.62 1.03 -7.81
C ALA A 13 9.76 2.56 -7.70
N THR A 14 8.68 3.31 -7.87
CA THR A 14 8.70 4.78 -7.95
C THR A 14 7.64 5.39 -7.05
N PRO A 15 7.90 5.49 -5.73
CA PRO A 15 6.98 6.14 -4.81
C PRO A 15 6.80 7.63 -5.11
N PRO A 16 5.63 8.20 -4.75
CA PRO A 16 5.41 9.63 -4.88
C PRO A 16 6.42 10.40 -4.02
N LYS A 17 6.86 11.56 -4.52
CA LYS A 17 7.68 12.46 -3.71
C LYS A 17 6.82 13.04 -2.61
N ALA A 18 7.07 12.63 -1.37
CA ALA A 18 6.30 13.06 -0.20
C ALA A 18 6.20 14.58 -0.02
N ALA A 19 7.15 15.33 -0.59
CA ALA A 19 7.17 16.79 -0.60
C ALA A 19 7.00 17.39 0.80
N TRP A 20 7.63 16.79 1.82
CA TRP A 20 7.52 17.23 3.20
C TRP A 20 7.83 18.74 3.36
N PRO A 21 7.17 19.42 4.32
CA PRO A 21 7.34 20.86 4.53
C PRO A 21 8.82 21.26 4.61
N ASN A 22 9.13 22.43 4.03
CA ASN A 22 10.47 23.00 3.98
C ASN A 22 11.54 22.11 3.32
N GLY A 23 11.13 21.15 2.50
CA GLY A 23 12.06 20.24 1.81
C GLY A 23 12.71 19.21 2.74
N ALA A 24 12.05 18.88 3.85
CA ALA A 24 12.53 17.90 4.82
C ALA A 24 12.85 16.55 4.15
N LYS A 25 13.95 15.95 4.60
CA LYS A 25 14.49 14.68 4.10
C LYS A 25 13.81 13.48 4.73
N ILE A 26 13.25 13.67 5.92
CA ILE A 26 12.52 12.65 6.65
C ILE A 26 11.45 13.32 7.51
N ALA A 27 10.28 12.67 7.60
CA ALA A 27 9.28 12.97 8.61
C ALA A 27 9.43 11.98 9.77
N VAL A 28 9.43 12.44 11.02
CA VAL A 28 9.50 11.59 12.22
C VAL A 28 8.23 11.76 13.04
N SER A 29 7.50 10.66 13.24
CA SER A 29 6.26 10.61 14.01
C SER A 29 6.49 9.88 15.34
N LEU A 30 6.54 10.63 16.43
CA LEU A 30 6.60 10.08 17.79
C LEU A 30 5.19 9.70 18.26
N VAL A 31 4.97 8.40 18.49
CA VAL A 31 3.68 7.87 18.94
C VAL A 31 3.82 7.35 20.36
N LEU A 32 3.08 7.93 21.31
CA LEU A 32 3.02 7.46 22.69
C LEU A 32 1.67 6.78 22.94
N ASN A 33 1.70 5.46 23.14
CA ASN A 33 0.54 4.67 23.51
C ASN A 33 0.21 4.93 24.99
N TYR A 34 -1.07 5.24 25.24
CA TYR A 34 -1.64 5.41 26.57
C TYR A 34 -2.74 4.37 26.75
N GLU A 35 -2.37 3.25 27.36
CA GLU A 35 -3.18 2.04 27.47
C GLU A 35 -3.44 1.65 28.92
N GLU A 36 -2.63 2.19 29.84
CA GLU A 36 -2.65 1.91 31.26
C GLU A 36 -4.01 2.30 31.89
N GLY A 37 -4.75 1.30 32.38
CA GLY A 37 -6.13 1.39 32.86
C GLY A 37 -7.18 0.95 31.83
N GLY A 38 -6.76 0.56 30.62
CA GLY A 38 -7.61 0.07 29.54
C GLY A 38 -7.30 -1.37 29.10
N GLU A 39 -6.29 -2.02 29.70
CA GLU A 39 -5.88 -3.41 29.45
C GLU A 39 -6.85 -4.45 30.03
N ASN A 40 -6.58 -5.74 29.77
CA ASN A 40 -7.37 -6.82 30.34
C ASN A 40 -7.27 -6.85 31.87
N CYS A 41 -8.40 -6.71 32.56
CA CYS A 41 -8.48 -6.83 34.01
C CYS A 41 -9.89 -7.22 34.44
N LEU A 42 -9.99 -8.07 35.47
CA LEU A 42 -11.28 -8.41 36.08
C LEU A 42 -12.05 -7.18 36.58
N LEU A 43 -11.34 -6.13 37.02
CA LEU A 43 -11.97 -4.87 37.45
C LEU A 43 -12.63 -4.11 36.29
N HIS A 44 -12.27 -4.45 35.05
CA HIS A 44 -12.83 -3.88 33.83
C HIS A 44 -13.92 -4.79 33.22
N GLY A 45 -14.25 -5.90 33.88
CA GLY A 45 -15.22 -6.89 33.41
C GLY A 45 -14.63 -7.99 32.51
N ASP A 46 -13.31 -8.08 32.36
CA ASP A 46 -12.68 -9.10 31.52
C ASP A 46 -12.59 -10.46 32.21
N ALA A 47 -12.54 -11.52 31.39
CA ALA A 47 -12.50 -12.90 31.88
C ALA A 47 -11.15 -13.30 32.53
N ALA A 48 -10.07 -12.56 32.25
CA ALA A 48 -8.73 -12.87 32.72
C ALA A 48 -7.89 -11.59 32.92
N SER A 49 -6.77 -11.73 33.63
CA SER A 49 -5.74 -10.68 33.68
C SER A 49 -5.00 -10.48 32.37
N GLU A 50 -4.39 -9.31 32.22
CA GLU A 50 -3.45 -9.02 31.13
C GLU A 50 -2.21 -9.91 31.18
N ALA A 51 -1.65 -10.15 29.99
CA ALA A 51 -0.47 -10.98 29.74
C ALA A 51 0.50 -10.33 28.76
N PHE A 52 0.09 -9.28 28.04
CA PHE A 52 0.85 -8.71 26.95
C PHE A 52 1.61 -7.44 27.36
N LEU A 53 2.70 -7.16 26.65
CA LEU A 53 3.60 -6.01 26.80
C LEU A 53 3.92 -5.62 28.25
N SER A 54 4.60 -6.53 28.95
CA SER A 54 5.10 -6.31 30.31
C SER A 54 6.52 -6.84 30.46
N ASP A 55 7.17 -6.51 31.58
CA ASP A 55 8.48 -7.05 31.95
C ASP A 55 8.40 -8.48 32.51
N ILE A 56 7.26 -9.17 32.42
CA ILE A 56 7.08 -10.57 32.87
C ILE A 56 7.22 -11.50 31.66
N PRO A 57 8.38 -12.15 31.46
CA PRO A 57 8.60 -12.99 30.28
C PRO A 57 7.66 -14.20 30.28
N GLY A 58 6.99 -14.43 29.16
CA GLY A 58 6.07 -15.57 29.01
C GLY A 58 4.83 -15.48 29.89
N ALA A 59 4.43 -14.28 30.32
CA ALA A 59 3.17 -14.09 31.04
C ALA A 59 2.00 -14.70 30.25
N ALA A 60 1.11 -15.37 30.97
CA ALA A 60 -0.14 -15.91 30.45
C ALA A 60 -1.31 -15.26 31.19
N PRO A 61 -2.48 -15.09 30.54
CA PRO A 61 -3.67 -14.59 31.21
C PRO A 61 -4.05 -15.52 32.37
N TRP A 62 -4.50 -14.97 33.49
CA TRP A 62 -5.01 -15.75 34.63
C TRP A 62 -6.54 -15.70 34.63
N PRO A 63 -7.24 -16.76 34.18
CA PRO A 63 -8.70 -16.76 34.13
C PRO A 63 -9.32 -16.59 35.52
N GLY A 64 -10.31 -15.69 35.63
CA GLY A 64 -11.03 -15.43 36.87
C GLY A 64 -10.17 -14.85 37.99
N GLN A 65 -8.96 -14.37 37.71
CA GLN A 65 -8.02 -13.87 38.72
C GLN A 65 -7.35 -12.58 38.29
N ARG A 66 -7.09 -11.72 39.28
CA ARG A 66 -6.24 -10.55 39.14
C ARG A 66 -4.77 -10.95 39.17
N HIS A 67 -3.96 -10.29 38.35
CA HIS A 67 -2.51 -10.50 38.32
C HIS A 67 -1.82 -9.26 38.86
N TRP A 68 -1.59 -9.24 40.17
CA TRP A 68 -1.07 -8.08 40.90
C TRP A 68 0.23 -7.51 40.29
N ASN A 69 1.19 -8.39 39.93
CA ASN A 69 2.45 -7.94 39.32
C ASN A 69 2.20 -7.23 37.99
N MET A 70 1.31 -7.77 37.15
CA MET A 70 0.93 -7.17 35.87
C MET A 70 0.29 -5.80 36.07
N GLU A 71 -0.72 -5.70 36.94
CA GLU A 71 -1.39 -4.43 37.26
C GLU A 71 -0.38 -3.38 37.73
N SER A 72 0.54 -3.74 38.64
CA SER A 72 1.56 -2.82 39.13
C SER A 72 2.58 -2.38 38.07
N ILE A 73 2.80 -3.17 37.02
CA ILE A 73 3.64 -2.81 35.87
C ILE A 73 2.93 -1.79 34.99
N TYR A 74 1.62 -1.98 34.74
CA TYR A 74 0.80 -1.01 34.03
C TYR A 74 0.66 0.28 34.83
N ASP A 75 0.42 0.21 36.14
CA ASP A 75 0.40 1.38 37.03
C ASP A 75 1.67 2.22 36.92
N TYR A 76 2.84 1.61 36.75
CA TYR A 76 4.09 2.35 36.55
C TYR A 76 4.03 3.29 35.34
N GLY A 77 3.42 2.84 34.24
CA GLY A 77 3.27 3.64 33.03
C GLY A 77 2.50 4.93 33.30
N ALA A 78 1.29 4.82 33.87
CA ALA A 78 0.47 5.99 34.20
C ALA A 78 1.08 6.87 35.30
N ARG A 79 1.71 6.26 36.33
CA ARG A 79 2.19 6.96 37.54
C ARG A 79 3.56 7.63 37.38
N ALA A 80 4.43 7.09 36.55
CA ALA A 80 5.83 7.54 36.48
C ALA A 80 6.39 7.60 35.06
N GLY A 81 6.10 6.59 34.24
CA GLY A 81 6.59 6.49 32.86
C GLY A 81 6.11 7.65 31.99
N PHE A 82 4.79 7.90 31.98
CA PHE A 82 4.15 9.00 31.27
C PHE A 82 4.79 10.34 31.64
N TRP A 83 4.89 10.67 32.93
CA TRP A 83 5.44 11.97 33.36
C TRP A 83 6.90 12.16 33.00
N ARG A 84 7.69 11.09 32.93
CA ARG A 84 9.09 11.15 32.47
C ARG A 84 9.15 11.47 30.97
N LEU A 85 8.33 10.81 30.17
CA LEU A 85 8.25 11.05 28.72
C LEU A 85 7.66 12.42 28.40
N HIS A 86 6.62 12.83 29.13
CA HIS A 86 6.05 14.17 29.04
C HIS A 86 7.10 15.26 29.24
N ARG A 87 7.90 15.20 30.31
CA ARG A 87 8.99 16.16 30.52
C ARG A 87 10.06 16.12 29.42
N LEU A 88 10.38 14.92 28.91
CA LEU A 88 11.36 14.78 27.82
C LEU A 88 10.89 15.48 26.55
N PHE A 89 9.68 15.19 26.09
CA PHE A 89 9.15 15.72 24.83
C PHE A 89 8.80 17.21 24.93
N THR A 90 8.10 17.63 25.99
CA THR A 90 7.77 19.06 26.19
C THR A 90 9.02 19.91 26.39
N GLY A 91 10.01 19.41 27.14
CA GLY A 91 11.30 20.09 27.32
C GLY A 91 12.12 20.24 26.04
N ARG A 92 11.82 19.46 25.00
CA ARG A 92 12.44 19.54 23.67
C ARG A 92 11.53 20.18 22.62
N GLY A 93 10.31 20.59 22.98
CA GLY A 93 9.33 21.13 22.03
C GLY A 93 8.90 20.14 20.94
N LEU A 94 8.94 18.83 21.23
CA LEU A 94 8.63 17.80 20.24
C LEU A 94 7.11 17.54 20.16
N PRO A 95 6.51 17.52 18.95
CA PRO A 95 5.13 17.09 18.77
C PRO A 95 5.01 15.58 19.00
N VAL A 96 3.90 15.16 19.58
CA VAL A 96 3.60 13.76 19.88
C VAL A 96 2.15 13.47 19.47
N THR A 97 1.92 12.29 18.91
CA THR A 97 0.59 11.71 18.78
C THR A 97 0.39 10.67 19.88
N ILE A 98 -0.65 10.86 20.69
CA ILE A 98 -1.11 9.86 21.64
C ILE A 98 -1.99 8.86 20.91
N PHE A 99 -1.69 7.57 21.08
CA PHE A 99 -2.65 6.49 20.81
C PHE A 99 -3.34 6.19 22.14
N GLY A 100 -4.50 6.82 22.34
CA GLY A 100 -5.21 6.82 23.62
C GLY A 100 -6.37 5.84 23.65
N VAL A 101 -6.28 4.82 24.49
CA VAL A 101 -7.38 3.89 24.73
C VAL A 101 -8.47 4.63 25.50
N ALA A 102 -9.70 4.68 24.97
CA ALA A 102 -10.73 5.58 25.48
C ALA A 102 -11.02 5.35 26.99
N SER A 103 -11.06 4.09 27.42
CA SER A 103 -11.23 3.74 28.85
C SER A 103 -10.02 4.12 29.72
N ALA A 104 -8.79 4.02 29.20
CA ALA A 104 -7.59 4.46 29.92
C ALA A 104 -7.56 5.99 30.10
N LEU A 105 -7.93 6.74 29.05
CA LEU A 105 -8.08 8.20 29.10
C LEU A 105 -9.14 8.61 30.13
N ALA A 106 -10.30 7.95 30.15
CA ALA A 106 -11.37 8.22 31.12
C ALA A 106 -10.92 8.04 32.58
N ARG A 107 -9.99 7.12 32.84
CA ARG A 107 -9.42 6.86 34.18
C ARG A 107 -8.27 7.81 34.54
N SER A 108 -7.79 8.62 33.61
CA SER A 108 -6.52 9.35 33.72
C SER A 108 -6.67 10.86 33.42
N PRO A 109 -7.54 11.60 34.13
CA PRO A 109 -7.83 12.98 33.80
C PRO A 109 -6.61 13.91 33.90
N GLU A 110 -5.67 13.66 34.81
CA GLU A 110 -4.44 14.47 34.93
C GLU A 110 -3.53 14.31 33.71
N GLN A 111 -3.40 13.08 33.20
CA GLN A 111 -2.61 12.78 32.01
C GLN A 111 -3.27 13.36 30.76
N VAL A 112 -4.60 13.25 30.62
CA VAL A 112 -5.34 13.88 29.52
C VAL A 112 -5.14 15.40 29.52
N ALA A 113 -5.28 16.06 30.67
CA ALA A 113 -5.05 17.50 30.80
C ALA A 113 -3.60 17.89 30.43
N ALA A 114 -2.61 17.07 30.78
CA ALA A 114 -1.21 17.28 30.41
C ALA A 114 -0.99 17.13 28.89
N MET A 115 -1.56 16.10 28.26
CA MET A 115 -1.50 15.90 26.80
C MET A 115 -2.08 17.10 26.05
N GLN A 116 -3.26 17.59 26.48
CA GLN A 116 -3.90 18.76 25.89
C GLN A 116 -3.10 20.04 26.10
N SER A 117 -2.57 20.25 27.31
CA SER A 117 -1.73 21.43 27.62
C SER A 117 -0.43 21.45 26.82
N ALA A 118 0.11 20.27 26.48
CA ALA A 118 1.26 20.13 25.60
C ALA A 118 0.95 20.33 24.11
N GLY A 119 -0.34 20.48 23.75
CA GLY A 119 -0.77 20.59 22.35
C GLY A 119 -0.55 19.30 21.54
N TRP A 120 -0.49 18.15 22.21
CA TRP A 120 -0.34 16.86 21.54
C TRP A 120 -1.64 16.44 20.85
N GLU A 121 -1.50 15.70 19.76
CA GLU A 121 -2.65 15.03 19.13
C GLU A 121 -3.08 13.86 20.01
N ILE A 122 -4.38 13.67 20.23
CA ILE A 122 -4.92 12.47 20.89
C ILE A 122 -5.80 11.73 19.88
N ALA A 123 -5.25 10.65 19.33
CA ALA A 123 -5.92 9.74 18.42
C ALA A 123 -6.51 8.54 19.19
N SER A 124 -7.56 7.96 18.64
CA SER A 124 -8.21 6.80 19.27
C SER A 124 -7.34 5.57 19.16
N HIS A 125 -7.15 4.88 20.29
CA HIS A 125 -6.57 3.54 20.36
C HIS A 125 -7.61 2.46 20.69
N GLY A 126 -8.85 2.66 20.23
CA GLY A 126 -9.97 1.78 20.57
C GLY A 126 -10.59 2.05 21.95
N LEU A 127 -11.64 1.30 22.27
CA LEU A 127 -12.35 1.43 23.55
C LEU A 127 -11.52 0.87 24.71
N LYS A 128 -10.95 -0.31 24.48
CA LYS A 128 -10.09 -1.07 25.40
C LYS A 128 -8.90 -1.61 24.64
N TRP A 129 -7.84 -1.92 25.37
CA TRP A 129 -6.65 -2.55 24.82
C TRP A 129 -6.78 -4.08 24.89
N VAL A 130 -7.52 -4.67 23.95
CA VAL A 130 -7.78 -6.12 23.86
C VAL A 130 -7.53 -6.65 22.44
N GLU A 131 -7.49 -7.98 22.28
CA GLU A 131 -7.36 -8.60 20.96
C GLU A 131 -8.73 -8.65 20.27
N HIS A 132 -8.80 -8.13 19.04
CA HIS A 132 -10.01 -8.12 18.21
C HIS A 132 -10.07 -9.27 17.20
N ARG A 133 -9.03 -10.13 17.12
CA ARG A 133 -8.88 -11.17 16.08
C ARG A 133 -10.19 -11.94 15.81
N ASP A 134 -10.84 -12.39 16.87
CA ASP A 134 -12.05 -13.23 16.83
C ASP A 134 -13.31 -12.47 17.28
N MET A 135 -13.25 -11.14 17.38
CA MET A 135 -14.39 -10.30 17.79
C MET A 135 -15.48 -10.30 16.70
N PRO A 136 -16.74 -10.59 17.04
CA PRO A 136 -17.85 -10.47 16.10
C PRO A 136 -17.95 -9.06 15.52
N GLU A 137 -18.25 -8.93 14.22
CA GLU A 137 -18.28 -7.65 13.52
C GLU A 137 -19.25 -6.64 14.18
N GLU A 138 -20.42 -7.09 14.65
CA GLU A 138 -21.40 -6.23 15.34
C GLU A 138 -20.85 -5.69 16.67
N GLU A 139 -20.13 -6.53 17.42
CA GLU A 139 -19.49 -6.15 18.68
C GLU A 139 -18.35 -5.16 18.43
N GLU A 140 -17.52 -5.41 17.42
CA GLU A 140 -16.44 -4.49 17.05
C GLU A 140 -16.97 -3.13 16.57
N ARG A 141 -18.04 -3.13 15.77
CA ARG A 141 -18.71 -1.90 15.33
C ARG A 141 -19.28 -1.10 16.51
N ALA A 142 -19.88 -1.78 17.49
CA ALA A 142 -20.36 -1.15 18.71
C ALA A 142 -19.21 -0.59 19.57
N ALA A 143 -18.12 -1.34 19.70
CA ALA A 143 -16.92 -0.90 20.42
C ALA A 143 -16.26 0.33 19.76
N ILE A 144 -16.21 0.38 18.43
CA ILE A 144 -15.72 1.55 17.68
C ILE A 144 -16.59 2.78 17.97
N ALA A 145 -17.91 2.64 17.87
CA ALA A 145 -18.84 3.74 18.14
C ALA A 145 -18.72 4.24 19.59
N GLU A 146 -18.59 3.33 20.55
CA GLU A 146 -18.43 3.65 21.96
C GLU A 146 -17.07 4.29 22.27
N ALA A 147 -16.00 3.84 21.60
CA ALA A 147 -14.69 4.48 21.69
C ALA A 147 -14.76 5.94 21.23
N ILE A 148 -15.41 6.22 20.09
CA ILE A 148 -15.59 7.58 19.57
C ILE A 148 -16.36 8.45 20.58
N ARG A 149 -17.48 7.92 21.11
CA ARG A 149 -18.31 8.63 22.09
C ARG A 149 -17.52 8.97 23.35
N LEU A 150 -16.91 7.98 24.00
CA LEU A 150 -16.16 8.17 25.24
C LEU A 150 -14.93 9.06 25.02
N HIS A 151 -14.19 8.86 23.92
CA HIS A 151 -13.06 9.71 23.59
C HIS A 151 -13.49 11.18 23.43
N THR A 152 -14.64 11.44 22.80
CA THR A 152 -15.20 12.78 22.67
C THR A 152 -15.52 13.39 24.03
N GLU A 153 -16.10 12.61 24.94
CA GLU A 153 -16.44 13.08 26.30
C GLU A 153 -15.20 13.42 27.13
N VAL A 154 -14.17 12.57 27.10
CA VAL A 154 -13.00 12.72 27.97
C VAL A 154 -12.01 13.77 27.45
N THR A 155 -11.92 13.95 26.13
CA THR A 155 -10.98 14.89 25.51
C THR A 155 -11.63 16.19 25.04
N GLY A 156 -12.97 16.26 25.03
CA GLY A 156 -13.72 17.41 24.53
C GLY A 156 -13.83 17.52 23.00
N ALA A 157 -13.23 16.59 22.24
CA ALA A 157 -13.32 16.54 20.79
C ALA A 157 -13.30 15.10 20.27
N ALA A 158 -13.97 14.86 19.13
CA ALA A 158 -13.91 13.56 18.49
C ALA A 158 -12.49 13.28 17.96
N PRO A 159 -11.98 12.04 18.12
CA PRO A 159 -10.67 11.66 17.59
C PRO A 159 -10.68 11.71 16.06
N ARG A 160 -9.59 12.22 15.48
CA ARG A 160 -9.42 12.32 14.02
C ARG A 160 -8.56 11.22 13.41
N GLY A 161 -7.86 10.46 14.25
CA GLY A 161 -7.06 9.30 13.86
C GLY A 161 -7.47 8.04 14.62
N TRP A 162 -7.20 6.88 14.02
CA TRP A 162 -7.49 5.59 14.61
C TRP A 162 -6.33 4.59 14.49
N TYR A 163 -6.12 3.83 15.55
CA TYR A 163 -5.29 2.62 15.56
C TYR A 163 -5.87 1.61 16.55
N THR A 164 -6.09 0.36 16.17
CA THR A 164 -6.47 -0.71 17.12
C THR A 164 -5.26 -1.53 17.56
N GLY A 165 -4.28 -1.73 16.67
CA GLY A 165 -3.13 -2.60 16.88
C GLY A 165 -3.46 -4.07 16.70
N ARG A 166 -4.03 -4.72 17.72
CA ARG A 166 -4.45 -6.13 17.66
C ARG A 166 -5.83 -6.26 17.01
N CYS A 167 -5.92 -5.80 15.76
CA CYS A 167 -7.16 -5.65 15.01
C CYS A 167 -7.74 -7.00 14.51
N SER A 168 -9.02 -7.00 14.14
CA SER A 168 -9.65 -8.05 13.35
C SER A 168 -9.38 -7.81 11.85
N VAL A 169 -9.80 -8.76 11.00
CA VAL A 169 -9.79 -8.54 9.53
C VAL A 169 -10.78 -7.46 9.08
N ASN A 170 -11.74 -7.09 9.92
CA ASN A 170 -12.80 -6.12 9.62
C ASN A 170 -12.44 -4.70 10.06
N THR A 171 -11.57 -4.52 11.04
CA THR A 171 -11.35 -3.25 11.75
C THR A 171 -11.15 -2.06 10.82
N VAL A 172 -10.21 -2.13 9.87
CA VAL A 172 -9.90 -0.99 8.97
C VAL A 172 -11.14 -0.57 8.17
N ARG A 173 -11.88 -1.55 7.64
CA ARG A 173 -13.15 -1.32 6.92
C ARG A 173 -14.19 -0.69 7.84
N LEU A 174 -14.41 -1.26 9.03
CA LEU A 174 -15.41 -0.77 9.99
C LEU A 174 -15.12 0.67 10.41
N VAL A 175 -13.86 0.99 10.70
CA VAL A 175 -13.42 2.33 11.07
C VAL A 175 -13.60 3.30 9.90
N ALA A 176 -13.22 2.91 8.68
CA ALA A 176 -13.43 3.73 7.49
C ALA A 176 -14.93 4.01 7.24
N GLU A 177 -15.79 3.01 7.39
CA GLU A 177 -17.25 3.12 7.23
C GLU A 177 -17.90 4.15 8.19
N THR A 178 -17.29 4.44 9.35
CA THR A 178 -17.83 5.44 10.31
C THR A 178 -17.88 6.85 9.73
N GLY A 179 -17.00 7.14 8.78
CA GLY A 179 -16.88 8.48 8.24
C GLY A 179 -16.11 9.48 9.12
N ALA A 180 -15.60 9.08 10.28
CA ALA A 180 -15.12 10.02 11.31
C ALA A 180 -13.63 10.39 11.24
N PHE A 181 -12.78 9.56 10.63
CA PHE A 181 -11.33 9.65 10.76
C PHE A 181 -10.61 10.16 9.50
N ASP A 182 -9.68 11.10 9.65
CA ASP A 182 -8.82 11.52 8.55
C ASP A 182 -7.82 10.44 8.17
N TRP A 183 -7.36 9.65 9.13
CA TRP A 183 -6.34 8.63 8.92
C TRP A 183 -6.53 7.39 9.82
N ILE A 184 -6.07 6.24 9.32
CA ILE A 184 -6.02 4.95 10.05
C ILE A 184 -4.58 4.41 10.02
N SER A 185 -4.12 3.78 11.09
CA SER A 185 -2.74 3.28 11.22
C SER A 185 -2.59 1.79 11.48
N ASP A 186 -3.64 0.99 11.28
CA ASP A 186 -3.63 -0.48 11.42
C ASP A 186 -2.97 -1.19 10.21
N THR A 187 -1.90 -0.62 9.66
CA THR A 187 -1.05 -1.26 8.64
C THR A 187 0.43 -1.03 8.92
N TYR A 188 1.28 -1.87 8.33
CA TYR A 188 2.74 -1.91 8.55
C TYR A 188 3.47 -2.18 7.23
N ASP A 189 2.91 -1.67 6.14
CA ASP A 189 3.12 -2.17 4.77
C ASP A 189 3.78 -1.18 3.81
N ASP A 190 4.16 0.02 4.29
CA ASP A 190 4.87 1.02 3.49
C ASP A 190 5.58 2.05 4.39
N ASP A 191 6.55 2.78 3.82
CA ASP A 191 7.26 3.89 4.44
C ASP A 191 6.58 5.25 4.18
N LEU A 192 5.46 5.24 3.45
CA LEU A 192 4.66 6.41 3.10
C LEU A 192 3.16 6.18 3.36
N PRO A 193 2.40 7.25 3.66
CA PRO A 193 0.94 7.16 3.67
C PRO A 193 0.40 6.79 2.28
N HIS A 194 -0.70 6.07 2.22
CA HIS A 194 -1.37 5.71 0.97
C HIS A 194 -2.89 5.68 1.14
N TRP A 195 -3.63 5.71 0.04
CA TRP A 195 -5.10 5.73 0.07
C TRP A 195 -5.69 4.34 -0.16
N MET A 196 -6.75 4.03 0.59
CA MET A 196 -7.60 2.86 0.36
C MET A 196 -9.04 3.30 0.10
N GLU A 197 -9.73 2.57 -0.76
CA GLU A 197 -11.13 2.85 -1.12
C GLU A 197 -12.07 1.95 -0.31
N PHE A 198 -13.02 2.56 0.41
CA PHE A 198 -14.09 1.88 1.13
C PHE A 198 -15.44 2.44 0.69
N GLY A 199 -16.04 1.80 -0.31
CA GLY A 199 -17.28 2.29 -0.93
C GLY A 199 -17.10 3.72 -1.46
N PRO A 200 -17.94 4.71 -1.07
CA PRO A 200 -17.81 6.10 -1.51
C PRO A 200 -16.73 6.91 -0.77
N ARG A 201 -16.13 6.37 0.30
CA ARG A 201 -15.12 7.08 1.10
C ARG A 201 -13.72 6.59 0.76
N ASP A 202 -12.82 7.53 0.54
CA ASP A 202 -11.39 7.28 0.48
C ASP A 202 -10.81 7.48 1.88
N GLN A 203 -10.04 6.50 2.34
CA GLN A 203 -9.45 6.52 3.67
C GLN A 203 -7.94 6.59 3.53
N LEU A 204 -7.33 7.61 4.15
CA LEU A 204 -5.88 7.67 4.24
C LEU A 204 -5.42 6.61 5.24
N ILE A 205 -4.51 5.78 4.79
CA ILE A 205 -3.73 4.87 5.61
C ILE A 205 -2.40 5.55 5.88
N LEU A 206 -2.06 5.68 7.16
CA LEU A 206 -0.77 6.14 7.62
C LEU A 206 -0.10 4.93 8.28
N PRO A 207 0.79 4.19 7.60
CA PRO A 207 1.41 3.01 8.16
C PRO A 207 2.12 3.30 9.49
N TYR A 208 2.08 2.32 10.40
CA TYR A 208 2.74 2.35 11.69
C TYR A 208 3.88 1.33 11.73
N THR A 209 4.41 1.02 12.92
CA THR A 209 5.57 0.14 13.08
C THR A 209 5.40 -0.80 14.27
N LEU A 210 5.87 -2.03 14.11
CA LEU A 210 6.11 -3.00 15.20
C LEU A 210 7.60 -3.25 15.43
N GLU A 211 8.47 -2.58 14.67
CA GLU A 211 9.92 -2.76 14.69
C GLU A 211 10.65 -1.58 15.35
N ALA A 212 10.41 -0.35 14.90
CA ALA A 212 10.81 0.90 15.55
C ALA A 212 9.84 1.21 16.70
N ASN A 213 9.56 0.21 17.55
CA ASN A 213 8.49 0.23 18.53
C ASN A 213 8.93 -0.38 19.84
N ASP A 214 8.80 0.39 20.93
CA ASP A 214 9.36 0.05 22.22
C ASP A 214 8.80 -1.27 22.82
N MET A 215 7.69 -1.76 22.26
CA MET A 215 7.09 -3.06 22.56
C MET A 215 8.08 -4.21 22.47
N ARG A 216 9.14 -4.08 21.66
CA ARG A 216 10.15 -5.12 21.50
C ARG A 216 10.94 -5.38 22.78
N PHE A 217 10.94 -4.47 23.77
CA PHE A 217 11.46 -4.75 25.12
C PHE A 217 10.67 -5.85 25.87
N ALA A 218 9.45 -6.17 25.42
CA ALA A 218 8.54 -7.10 26.07
C ALA A 218 8.17 -8.30 25.17
N THR A 219 8.94 -8.54 24.11
CA THR A 219 8.75 -9.68 23.18
C THR A 219 10.03 -10.52 23.09
N ALA A 220 9.96 -11.75 22.58
CA ALA A 220 11.13 -12.59 22.33
C ALA A 220 11.44 -12.66 20.82
N PRO A 221 12.71 -12.50 20.38
CA PRO A 221 13.92 -12.28 21.17
C PRO A 221 14.07 -10.86 21.74
N GLY A 222 13.30 -9.89 21.21
CA GLY A 222 13.19 -8.54 21.76
C GLY A 222 14.49 -7.73 21.81
N TRP A 223 14.43 -6.60 22.51
CA TRP A 223 15.64 -5.87 22.92
C TRP A 223 15.91 -6.08 24.40
N VAL A 224 17.18 -6.08 24.75
CA VAL A 224 17.66 -6.29 26.12
C VAL A 224 17.96 -4.95 26.78
N THR A 225 18.53 -4.00 26.05
CA THR A 225 19.02 -2.73 26.58
C THR A 225 18.49 -1.53 25.82
N GLY A 226 18.51 -0.35 26.46
CA GLY A 226 18.22 0.90 25.74
C GLY A 226 19.16 1.15 24.55
N ARG A 227 20.35 0.54 24.53
CA ARG A 227 21.28 0.69 23.39
C ARG A 227 20.77 -0.03 22.15
N ASP A 228 20.19 -1.21 22.30
CA ASP A 228 19.67 -1.97 21.15
C ASP A 228 18.55 -1.18 20.44
N PHE A 229 17.70 -0.50 21.22
CA PHE A 229 16.65 0.36 20.65
C PHE A 229 17.24 1.62 20.02
N GLU A 230 18.23 2.24 20.65
CA GLU A 230 18.95 3.39 20.07
C GLU A 230 19.59 3.06 18.74
N ASP A 231 20.38 1.98 18.68
CA ASP A 231 21.12 1.58 17.50
C ASP A 231 20.14 1.29 16.35
N TYR A 232 19.05 0.57 16.63
CA TYR A 232 18.01 0.31 15.64
C TYR A 232 17.34 1.60 15.13
N LEU A 233 16.97 2.52 16.02
CA LEU A 233 16.35 3.78 15.61
C LEU A 233 17.29 4.67 14.79
N LYS A 234 18.59 4.67 15.12
CA LYS A 234 19.61 5.39 14.35
C LYS A 234 19.77 4.81 12.96
N ASP A 235 19.92 3.48 12.84
CA ASP A 235 20.06 2.82 11.55
C ASP A 235 18.83 3.07 10.65
N ALA A 236 17.62 2.98 11.23
CA ALA A 236 16.38 3.26 10.51
C ALA A 236 16.31 4.73 10.06
N PHE A 237 16.65 5.67 10.94
CA PHE A 237 16.68 7.10 10.62
C PHE A 237 17.71 7.42 9.54
N ASP A 238 18.97 6.99 9.71
CA ASP A 238 20.07 7.30 8.79
C ASP A 238 19.77 6.74 7.38
N THR A 239 19.23 5.52 7.30
CA THR A 239 18.82 4.90 6.03
C THR A 239 17.75 5.74 5.32
N LEU A 240 16.65 6.07 6.01
CA LEU A 240 15.56 6.85 5.41
C LEU A 240 15.97 8.30 5.12
N TYR A 241 16.88 8.86 5.91
CA TYR A 241 17.43 10.20 5.72
C TYR A 241 18.32 10.28 4.49
N ASP A 242 19.12 9.25 4.21
CA ASP A 242 19.92 9.11 2.99
C ASP A 242 19.04 8.94 1.75
N GLU A 243 17.98 8.15 1.83
CA GLU A 243 16.97 8.09 0.75
C GLU A 243 16.30 9.44 0.51
N GLY A 244 16.01 10.18 1.59
CA GLY A 244 15.52 11.55 1.52
C GLY A 244 16.48 12.50 0.81
N HIS A 245 17.78 12.37 1.06
CA HIS A 245 18.83 13.09 0.35
C HIS A 245 18.90 12.71 -1.13
N ALA A 246 18.71 11.44 -1.45
CA ALA A 246 18.61 10.95 -2.82
C ALA A 246 17.30 11.37 -3.53
N GLY A 247 16.39 12.06 -2.83
CA GLY A 247 15.17 12.65 -3.41
C GLY A 247 13.90 11.85 -3.20
N ALA A 248 13.92 10.83 -2.34
CA ALA A 248 12.77 9.98 -1.99
C ALA A 248 12.49 10.00 -0.48
N PRO A 249 12.16 11.16 0.13
CA PRO A 249 11.97 11.30 1.58
C PRO A 249 10.78 10.47 2.07
N LYS A 250 10.93 9.85 3.26
CA LYS A 250 9.97 8.91 3.86
C LYS A 250 9.49 9.32 5.25
N LEU A 251 8.58 8.53 5.83
CA LEU A 251 8.12 8.63 7.20
C LEU A 251 8.79 7.57 8.08
N LEU A 252 9.35 7.99 9.22
CA LEU A 252 9.73 7.10 10.32
C LEU A 252 8.70 7.24 11.45
N SER A 253 7.93 6.18 11.70
CA SER A 253 7.10 6.07 12.90
C SER A 253 7.92 5.50 14.05
N ILE A 254 7.74 6.01 15.27
CA ILE A 254 8.38 5.47 16.48
C ILE A 254 7.31 5.21 17.52
N GLY A 255 7.08 3.93 17.83
CA GLY A 255 6.11 3.49 18.81
C GLY A 255 6.67 3.44 20.22
N LEU A 256 5.97 4.02 21.19
CA LEU A 256 6.42 4.11 22.58
C LEU A 256 5.29 3.75 23.54
N HIS A 257 5.58 3.11 24.67
CA HIS A 257 4.61 2.76 25.70
C HIS A 257 5.08 3.28 27.05
N CYS A 258 4.16 3.89 27.80
CA CYS A 258 4.49 4.54 29.08
C CYS A 258 5.19 3.59 30.07
N ARG A 259 4.67 2.36 30.19
CA ARG A 259 5.21 1.33 31.09
C ARG A 259 6.54 0.69 30.65
N LEU A 260 6.94 0.85 29.38
CA LEU A 260 8.15 0.26 28.81
C LEU A 260 9.28 1.30 28.71
N VAL A 261 9.37 2.09 27.63
CA VAL A 261 10.45 3.07 27.45
C VAL A 261 10.48 4.10 28.56
N GLY A 262 9.36 4.35 29.26
CA GLY A 262 9.34 5.22 30.44
C GLY A 262 10.25 4.75 31.58
N ARG A 263 10.73 3.50 31.59
CA ARG A 263 11.68 2.98 32.58
C ARG A 263 13.07 3.64 32.41
N PRO A 264 13.80 3.98 33.49
CA PRO A 264 15.06 4.73 33.39
C PRO A 264 16.15 4.05 32.56
N GLY A 265 16.25 2.72 32.61
CA GLY A 265 17.24 1.98 31.82
C GLY A 265 16.93 1.91 30.32
N LYS A 266 15.65 2.05 29.95
CA LYS A 266 15.18 1.98 28.55
C LYS A 266 15.16 3.37 27.90
N ILE A 267 14.67 4.39 28.60
CA ILE A 267 14.56 5.76 28.07
C ILE A 267 15.88 6.36 27.61
N ALA A 268 17.01 5.93 28.21
CA ALA A 268 18.32 6.46 27.87
C ALA A 268 18.67 6.26 26.38
N GLY A 269 18.21 5.18 25.76
CA GLY A 269 18.35 4.95 24.33
C GLY A 269 17.57 5.95 23.49
N LEU A 270 16.28 6.14 23.83
CA LEU A 270 15.41 7.11 23.17
C LEU A 270 15.99 8.54 23.25
N MET A 271 16.52 8.94 24.40
CA MET A 271 17.15 10.26 24.57
C MET A 271 18.32 10.46 23.61
N ARG A 272 19.20 9.46 23.47
CA ARG A 272 20.35 9.53 22.55
C ARG A 272 19.95 9.50 21.09
N PHE A 273 18.88 8.77 20.73
CA PHE A 273 18.30 8.83 19.39
C PHE A 273 17.71 10.22 19.09
N LEU A 274 16.98 10.83 20.04
CA LEU A 274 16.43 12.17 19.85
C LEU A 274 17.55 13.21 19.71
N ASP A 275 18.64 13.07 20.49
CA ASP A 275 19.84 13.93 20.32
C ASP A 275 20.44 13.80 18.92
N HIS A 276 20.55 12.56 18.40
CA HIS A 276 21.05 12.27 17.06
C HIS A 276 20.17 12.88 15.97
N SER A 277 18.89 12.54 15.95
CA SER A 277 17.96 13.00 14.91
C SER A 277 17.76 14.51 14.91
N MET A 278 17.70 15.16 16.08
CA MET A 278 17.58 16.63 16.18
C MET A 278 18.86 17.38 15.76
N ALA A 279 20.01 16.71 15.70
CA ALA A 279 21.26 17.32 15.22
C ALA A 279 21.33 17.41 13.68
N HIS A 280 20.41 16.76 12.96
CA HIS A 280 20.36 16.75 11.50
C HIS A 280 19.45 17.86 10.95
N GLU A 281 19.85 18.48 9.85
CA GLU A 281 19.03 19.47 9.16
C GLU A 281 17.90 18.80 8.37
N GLY A 282 16.79 19.51 8.15
CA GLY A 282 15.71 19.00 7.30
C GLY A 282 14.98 17.79 7.88
N VAL A 283 14.89 17.66 9.21
CA VAL A 283 14.05 16.68 9.89
C VAL A 283 12.72 17.33 10.27
N TRP A 284 11.61 16.76 9.82
CA TRP A 284 10.27 17.22 10.21
C TRP A 284 9.69 16.32 11.29
N PHE A 285 9.79 16.74 12.55
CA PHE A 285 9.00 16.14 13.63
C PHE A 285 7.56 16.62 13.52
N ALA A 286 6.61 15.69 13.48
CA ALA A 286 5.21 16.01 13.23
C ALA A 286 4.28 15.05 13.98
N THR A 287 3.08 15.53 14.33
CA THR A 287 1.99 14.62 14.70
C THR A 287 1.50 13.87 13.46
N ARG A 288 0.91 12.70 13.66
CA ARG A 288 0.29 11.91 12.58
C ARG A 288 -0.80 12.70 11.86
N GLY A 289 -1.59 13.49 12.58
CA GLY A 289 -2.58 14.39 12.00
C GLY A 289 -1.97 15.46 11.08
N GLN A 290 -0.78 15.99 11.42
CA GLN A 290 -0.06 16.92 10.53
C GLN A 290 0.43 16.23 9.26
N ILE A 291 0.97 15.01 9.38
CA ILE A 291 1.42 14.20 8.24
C ILE A 291 0.22 13.84 7.35
N ALA A 292 -0.90 13.43 7.94
CA ALA A 292 -2.13 13.09 7.23
C ALA A 292 -2.69 14.30 6.46
N ALA A 293 -2.78 15.45 7.12
CA ALA A 293 -3.23 16.68 6.48
C ALA A 293 -2.31 17.12 5.32
N HIS A 294 -0.99 17.00 5.50
CA HIS A 294 -0.02 17.26 4.44
C HIS A 294 -0.22 16.31 3.26
N TRP A 295 -0.32 15.01 3.51
CA TRP A 295 -0.48 14.01 2.46
C TRP A 295 -1.78 14.21 1.69
N ALA A 296 -2.88 14.51 2.38
CA ALA A 296 -4.16 14.78 1.73
C ALA A 296 -4.12 16.03 0.84
N ALA A 297 -3.33 17.04 1.21
CA ALA A 297 -3.15 18.24 0.41
C ALA A 297 -2.24 18.02 -0.82
N GLN A 298 -1.12 17.31 -0.66
CA GLN A 298 -0.13 17.11 -1.74
C GLN A 298 -0.44 15.93 -2.66
N HIS A 299 -1.08 14.90 -2.12
CA HIS A 299 -1.36 13.63 -2.78
C HIS A 299 -2.83 13.25 -2.59
N PRO A 300 -3.79 14.08 -3.03
CA PRO A 300 -5.21 13.72 -2.97
C PRO A 300 -5.46 12.44 -3.76
N HIS A 301 -6.34 11.59 -3.24
CA HIS A 301 -6.65 10.33 -3.91
C HIS A 301 -7.25 10.57 -5.29
N LYS A 302 -6.83 9.74 -6.25
CA LYS A 302 -7.42 9.67 -7.58
C LYS A 302 -7.90 8.26 -7.80
N ARG A 303 -9.23 8.08 -7.77
CA ARG A 303 -9.84 6.78 -8.09
C ARG A 303 -9.49 6.41 -9.52
N ILE A 304 -8.95 5.22 -9.67
CA ILE A 304 -8.66 4.59 -10.96
C ILE A 304 -9.65 3.45 -11.18
N GLU A 305 -9.90 3.12 -12.43
CA GLU A 305 -10.65 1.91 -12.75
C GLU A 305 -9.81 0.68 -12.37
N ARG A 306 -10.45 -0.28 -11.71
CA ARG A 306 -9.80 -1.48 -11.19
C ARG A 306 -10.27 -2.72 -11.97
N PRO A 307 -9.52 -3.16 -12.99
CA PRO A 307 -9.80 -4.42 -13.70
C PRO A 307 -10.14 -5.59 -12.78
N SER A 308 -9.48 -5.71 -11.63
CA SER A 308 -9.68 -6.77 -10.64
C SER A 308 -11.08 -6.76 -9.99
N ALA A 309 -11.73 -5.60 -9.94
CA ALA A 309 -13.05 -5.38 -9.34
C ALA A 309 -14.20 -5.36 -10.36
N MET A 310 -13.91 -5.43 -11.67
CA MET A 310 -14.95 -5.43 -12.70
C MET A 310 -15.72 -6.75 -12.74
N ASP A 311 -17.03 -6.65 -12.99
CA ASP A 311 -17.81 -7.79 -13.44
C ASP A 311 -17.33 -8.26 -14.82
N ARG A 312 -17.73 -9.47 -15.21
CA ARG A 312 -17.25 -10.13 -16.43
C ARG A 312 -17.61 -9.33 -17.68
N ASP A 313 -18.83 -8.82 -17.77
CA ASP A 313 -19.33 -8.19 -18.99
C ASP A 313 -18.67 -6.83 -19.19
N THR A 314 -18.54 -6.05 -18.12
CA THR A 314 -17.79 -4.78 -18.12
C THR A 314 -16.31 -5.01 -18.51
N PHE A 315 -15.67 -6.03 -17.94
CA PHE A 315 -14.27 -6.35 -18.24
C PHE A 315 -14.08 -6.75 -19.71
N ILE A 316 -14.95 -7.61 -20.26
CA ILE A 316 -14.86 -8.04 -21.66
C ILE A 316 -15.21 -6.90 -22.62
N ALA A 317 -16.21 -6.08 -22.30
CA ALA A 317 -16.56 -4.91 -23.12
C ALA A 317 -15.38 -3.95 -23.25
N LYS A 318 -14.59 -3.81 -22.18
CA LYS A 318 -13.44 -2.90 -22.15
C LYS A 318 -12.14 -3.50 -22.70
N PHE A 319 -11.82 -4.74 -22.32
CA PHE A 319 -10.53 -5.35 -22.62
C PHE A 319 -10.60 -6.47 -23.67
N GLY A 320 -11.79 -6.84 -24.13
CA GLY A 320 -12.00 -7.88 -25.15
C GLY A 320 -11.39 -7.57 -26.51
N GLY A 321 -11.15 -6.29 -26.81
CA GLY A 321 -10.49 -5.83 -28.04
C GLY A 321 -8.95 -5.84 -27.98
N ILE A 322 -8.34 -6.02 -26.80
CA ILE A 322 -6.87 -5.93 -26.66
C ILE A 322 -6.17 -6.96 -27.54
N TYR A 323 -6.68 -8.20 -27.54
CA TYR A 323 -6.31 -9.23 -28.51
C TYR A 323 -7.32 -9.18 -29.66
N GLU A 324 -6.85 -8.79 -30.85
CA GLU A 324 -7.69 -8.46 -32.00
C GLU A 324 -8.72 -9.56 -32.32
N HIS A 325 -10.00 -9.19 -32.39
CA HIS A 325 -11.14 -10.07 -32.64
C HIS A 325 -11.16 -11.35 -31.77
N SER A 326 -10.53 -11.32 -30.59
CA SER A 326 -10.29 -12.48 -29.75
C SER A 326 -10.69 -12.24 -28.29
N PRO A 327 -11.97 -11.91 -28.02
CA PRO A 327 -12.45 -11.59 -26.67
C PRO A 327 -12.30 -12.75 -25.67
N TRP A 328 -12.13 -13.97 -26.16
CA TRP A 328 -11.88 -15.15 -25.33
C TRP A 328 -10.65 -14.98 -24.43
N VAL A 329 -9.64 -14.20 -24.85
CA VAL A 329 -8.44 -13.95 -24.03
C VAL A 329 -8.81 -13.12 -22.80
N ALA A 330 -9.65 -12.10 -22.96
CA ALA A 330 -10.15 -11.29 -21.85
C ALA A 330 -11.10 -12.10 -20.95
N GLU A 331 -11.97 -12.93 -21.53
CA GLU A 331 -12.82 -13.85 -20.77
C GLU A 331 -12.01 -14.81 -19.91
N ALA A 332 -11.00 -15.46 -20.50
CA ALA A 332 -10.12 -16.39 -19.80
C ALA A 332 -9.25 -15.66 -18.76
N ALA A 333 -8.78 -14.44 -19.04
CA ALA A 333 -8.04 -13.63 -18.08
C ALA A 333 -8.90 -13.19 -16.89
N HIS A 334 -10.16 -12.79 -17.13
CA HIS A 334 -11.11 -12.45 -16.07
C HIS A 334 -11.35 -13.65 -15.16
N ALA A 335 -11.40 -14.86 -15.73
CA ALA A 335 -11.57 -16.12 -15.02
C ALA A 335 -10.34 -16.57 -14.20
N LEU A 336 -9.19 -15.90 -14.33
CA LEU A 336 -8.05 -16.10 -13.44
C LEU A 336 -8.28 -15.42 -12.09
N GLU A 337 -7.46 -15.79 -11.11
CA GLU A 337 -7.33 -15.00 -9.88
C GLU A 337 -6.76 -13.62 -10.24
N LEU A 338 -7.59 -12.58 -10.10
CA LEU A 338 -7.21 -11.18 -10.22
C LEU A 338 -7.22 -10.52 -8.84
N GLY A 339 -6.50 -9.42 -8.71
CA GLY A 339 -6.33 -8.64 -7.49
C GLY A 339 -5.61 -7.33 -7.78
N PRO A 340 -5.31 -6.50 -6.77
CA PRO A 340 -4.71 -5.16 -6.96
C PRO A 340 -3.45 -5.12 -7.85
N ALA A 341 -2.64 -6.18 -7.84
CA ALA A 341 -1.47 -6.31 -8.72
C ALA A 341 -1.82 -6.27 -10.22
N HIS A 342 -3.08 -6.51 -10.58
CA HIS A 342 -3.60 -6.51 -11.95
C HIS A 342 -4.30 -5.20 -12.33
N ASP A 343 -4.37 -4.22 -11.41
CA ASP A 343 -4.97 -2.91 -11.65
C ASP A 343 -3.99 -1.89 -12.27
N SER A 344 -3.04 -2.40 -13.04
CA SER A 344 -2.05 -1.64 -13.82
C SER A 344 -1.92 -2.21 -15.21
N ALA A 345 -1.36 -1.44 -16.15
CA ALA A 345 -1.10 -1.92 -17.51
C ALA A 345 -0.25 -3.21 -17.51
N THR A 346 0.81 -3.23 -16.70
CA THR A 346 1.73 -4.38 -16.61
C THR A 346 1.03 -5.60 -15.99
N GLY A 347 0.26 -5.38 -14.92
CA GLY A 347 -0.47 -6.42 -14.23
C GLY A 347 -1.52 -7.10 -15.10
N LEU A 348 -2.34 -6.31 -15.80
CA LEU A 348 -3.36 -6.85 -16.69
C LEU A 348 -2.74 -7.52 -17.92
N ALA A 349 -1.65 -6.97 -18.49
CA ALA A 349 -0.92 -7.60 -19.58
C ALA A 349 -0.39 -9.00 -19.17
N ASN A 350 0.08 -9.14 -17.93
CA ASN A 350 0.47 -10.45 -17.39
C ASN A 350 -0.70 -11.45 -17.38
N ALA A 351 -1.85 -11.06 -16.85
CA ALA A 351 -3.02 -11.94 -16.80
C ALA A 351 -3.50 -12.34 -18.20
N MET A 352 -3.57 -11.39 -19.13
CA MET A 352 -3.99 -11.68 -20.52
C MET A 352 -2.98 -12.54 -21.27
N ALA A 353 -1.67 -12.32 -21.09
CA ALA A 353 -0.64 -13.19 -21.66
C ALA A 353 -0.73 -14.61 -21.10
N ARG A 354 -0.97 -14.77 -19.78
CA ARG A 354 -1.20 -16.10 -19.16
C ARG A 354 -2.42 -16.80 -19.74
N ALA A 355 -3.51 -16.08 -19.93
CA ALA A 355 -4.73 -16.61 -20.56
C ALA A 355 -4.47 -17.04 -22.02
N PHE A 356 -3.79 -16.19 -22.79
CA PHE A 356 -3.43 -16.46 -24.18
C PHE A 356 -2.54 -17.70 -24.31
N ARG A 357 -1.47 -17.80 -23.51
CA ARG A 357 -0.53 -18.93 -23.52
C ARG A 357 -1.19 -20.25 -23.10
N SER A 358 -2.18 -20.19 -22.22
CA SER A 358 -2.96 -21.36 -21.76
C SER A 358 -3.98 -21.85 -22.80
N GLY A 359 -4.29 -21.04 -23.82
CA GLY A 359 -5.16 -21.45 -24.92
C GLY A 359 -4.52 -22.53 -25.80
N SER A 360 -5.35 -23.28 -26.53
CA SER A 360 -4.86 -24.29 -27.46
C SER A 360 -4.04 -23.66 -28.60
N ALA A 361 -3.22 -24.46 -29.28
CA ALA A 361 -2.45 -24.00 -30.43
C ALA A 361 -3.37 -23.43 -31.53
N GLU A 362 -4.55 -24.01 -31.72
CA GLU A 362 -5.57 -23.55 -32.66
C GLU A 362 -6.16 -22.19 -32.25
N ALA A 363 -6.53 -22.03 -30.98
CA ALA A 363 -7.05 -20.76 -30.48
C ALA A 363 -6.02 -19.64 -30.61
N ARG A 364 -4.76 -19.93 -30.30
CA ARG A 364 -3.65 -18.98 -30.48
C ARG A 364 -3.40 -18.68 -31.95
N MET A 365 -3.47 -19.67 -32.84
CA MET A 365 -3.38 -19.48 -34.29
C MET A 365 -4.52 -18.61 -34.83
N GLN A 366 -5.73 -18.75 -34.31
CA GLN A 366 -6.86 -17.89 -34.67
C GLN A 366 -6.59 -16.43 -34.31
N VAL A 367 -6.00 -16.15 -33.15
CA VAL A 367 -5.56 -14.80 -32.77
C VAL A 367 -4.55 -14.26 -33.79
N LEU A 368 -3.54 -15.05 -34.18
CA LEU A 368 -2.54 -14.61 -35.16
C LEU A 368 -3.19 -14.31 -36.53
N ARG A 369 -4.12 -15.16 -36.98
CA ARG A 369 -4.85 -14.98 -38.25
C ARG A 369 -5.81 -13.81 -38.23
N ALA A 370 -6.41 -13.52 -37.08
CA ALA A 370 -7.29 -12.39 -36.88
C ALA A 370 -6.53 -11.06 -36.77
N HIS A 371 -5.23 -11.11 -36.52
CA HIS A 371 -4.40 -9.92 -36.49
C HIS A 371 -4.37 -9.29 -37.88
N PRO A 372 -4.59 -7.98 -38.03
CA PRO A 372 -4.70 -7.38 -39.34
C PRO A 372 -3.32 -7.35 -39.98
N ASP A 373 -3.24 -7.59 -41.28
CA ASP A 373 -1.96 -7.55 -41.97
C ASP A 373 -1.39 -6.13 -42.02
N LEU A 374 -0.07 -6.01 -41.95
CA LEU A 374 0.61 -4.72 -41.93
C LEU A 374 0.26 -3.88 -43.18
N ALA A 375 0.02 -4.56 -44.31
CA ALA A 375 -0.18 -3.95 -45.62
C ALA A 375 -1.65 -3.67 -46.00
N GLY A 376 -2.61 -4.44 -45.50
CA GLY A 376 -4.03 -4.11 -45.59
C GLY A 376 -4.42 -2.99 -44.64
N LYS A 377 -3.75 -2.84 -43.48
CA LYS A 377 -3.88 -1.63 -42.66
C LYS A 377 -3.43 -0.35 -43.42
N LEU A 378 -2.37 -0.45 -44.23
CA LEU A 378 -1.90 0.63 -45.12
C LEU A 378 -2.91 1.02 -46.21
N ALA A 379 -3.65 0.05 -46.75
CA ALA A 379 -4.67 0.29 -47.80
C ALA A 379 -6.02 0.71 -47.23
N ALA A 380 -6.33 0.34 -45.99
CA ALA A 380 -7.61 0.55 -45.32
C ALA A 380 -7.62 1.71 -44.32
N ALA A 381 -6.67 2.65 -44.37
CA ALA A 381 -6.58 3.82 -43.49
C ALA A 381 -7.87 4.66 -43.35
N LYS A 382 -8.89 4.43 -44.20
CA LYS A 382 -10.23 5.03 -44.10
C LYS A 382 -11.30 4.17 -43.38
N ARG A 383 -10.99 2.95 -42.92
CA ARG A 383 -11.98 1.95 -42.39
C ARG A 383 -11.52 1.19 -41.14
N LEU A 384 -10.37 1.53 -40.56
CA LEU A 384 -9.85 0.88 -39.35
C LEU A 384 -10.53 1.43 -38.08
N THR A 385 -10.50 0.65 -37.00
CA THR A 385 -10.82 1.14 -35.64
C THR A 385 -9.84 2.26 -35.25
N ALA A 386 -10.28 3.19 -34.39
CA ALA A 386 -9.47 4.35 -34.00
C ALA A 386 -8.10 3.95 -33.43
N GLU A 387 -8.05 2.85 -32.68
CA GLU A 387 -6.84 2.30 -32.05
C GLU A 387 -5.80 1.82 -33.08
N SER A 388 -6.25 1.18 -34.17
CA SER A 388 -5.37 0.66 -35.22
C SER A 388 -4.76 1.77 -36.09
N THR A 389 -5.39 2.95 -36.16
CA THR A 389 -4.88 4.10 -36.92
C THR A 389 -3.74 4.81 -36.17
N ALA A 390 -3.86 4.97 -34.85
CA ALA A 390 -2.83 5.62 -34.02
C ALA A 390 -1.54 4.79 -33.93
N GLU A 391 -1.64 3.45 -33.89
CA GLU A 391 -0.49 2.55 -33.85
C GLU A 391 0.43 2.70 -35.08
N GLN A 392 -0.12 2.95 -36.27
CA GLN A 392 0.64 2.94 -37.53
C GLN A 392 1.38 4.23 -37.85
N SER A 393 0.80 5.38 -37.50
CA SER A 393 1.47 6.68 -37.69
C SER A 393 2.76 6.81 -36.87
N SER A 394 2.87 6.08 -35.75
CA SER A 394 4.06 6.11 -34.89
C SER A 394 5.35 5.60 -35.55
N ALA A 395 5.25 4.68 -36.52
CA ALA A 395 6.39 4.10 -37.23
C ALA A 395 6.63 4.71 -38.63
N GLY A 396 5.88 5.76 -39.00
CA GLY A 396 5.95 6.39 -40.32
C GLY A 396 5.46 5.52 -41.47
N LEU A 397 4.63 4.50 -41.17
CA LEU A 397 4.07 3.60 -42.17
C LEU A 397 2.98 4.28 -43.02
N ASP A 398 2.36 5.35 -42.51
CA ASP A 398 1.42 6.21 -43.23
C ASP A 398 2.06 7.02 -44.38
N ALA A 399 3.40 7.16 -44.38
CA ALA A 399 4.17 7.90 -45.38
C ALA A 399 4.94 7.02 -46.39
N LEU A 400 4.59 5.73 -46.52
CA LEU A 400 5.27 4.83 -47.47
C LEU A 400 4.98 5.20 -48.93
N THR A 401 6.04 5.14 -49.74
CA THR A 401 5.94 5.21 -51.21
C THR A 401 5.17 4.00 -51.76
N ASP A 402 4.66 4.12 -52.99
CA ASP A 402 3.96 3.02 -53.66
C ASP A 402 4.84 1.77 -53.81
N GLU A 403 6.14 1.96 -54.04
CA GLU A 403 7.12 0.87 -54.16
C GLU A 403 7.39 0.17 -52.82
N GLU A 404 7.54 0.93 -51.73
CA GLU A 404 7.68 0.36 -50.38
C GLU A 404 6.40 -0.40 -49.99
N ARG A 405 5.22 0.15 -50.29
CA ARG A 405 3.92 -0.50 -50.02
C ARG A 405 3.80 -1.83 -50.78
N ALA A 406 4.15 -1.86 -52.06
CA ALA A 406 4.16 -3.07 -52.86
C ALA A 406 5.14 -4.12 -52.29
N THR A 407 6.29 -3.67 -51.77
CA THR A 407 7.27 -4.54 -51.12
C THR A 407 6.71 -5.17 -49.85
N PHE A 408 6.10 -4.38 -48.95
CA PHE A 408 5.45 -4.91 -47.75
C PHE A 408 4.30 -5.88 -48.07
N GLN A 409 3.47 -5.57 -49.08
CA GLN A 409 2.40 -6.46 -49.53
C GLN A 409 2.95 -7.81 -50.01
N ARG A 410 3.99 -7.80 -50.85
CA ARG A 410 4.62 -9.01 -51.38
C ARG A 410 5.25 -9.85 -50.27
N LEU A 411 6.00 -9.23 -49.36
CA LEU A 411 6.63 -9.92 -48.24
C LEU A 411 5.60 -10.53 -47.29
N ASN A 412 4.52 -9.81 -46.98
CA ASN A 412 3.46 -10.34 -46.15
C ASN A 412 2.69 -11.47 -46.83
N ALA A 413 2.41 -11.37 -48.14
CA ALA A 413 1.77 -12.45 -48.89
C ALA A 413 2.61 -13.74 -48.87
N ALA A 414 3.92 -13.64 -49.11
CA ALA A 414 4.84 -14.77 -49.01
C ALA A 414 4.89 -15.35 -47.59
N TYR A 415 4.86 -14.48 -46.57
CA TYR A 415 4.86 -14.89 -45.16
C TYR A 415 3.57 -15.65 -44.81
N VAL A 416 2.39 -15.17 -45.26
CA VAL A 416 1.10 -15.83 -45.07
C VAL A 416 1.06 -17.17 -45.78
N GLU A 417 1.56 -17.26 -47.02
CA GLU A 417 1.63 -18.51 -47.77
C GLU A 417 2.48 -19.56 -47.05
N LYS A 418 3.62 -19.15 -46.47
CA LYS A 418 4.53 -20.05 -45.76
C LYS A 418 4.03 -20.44 -44.37
N HIS A 419 3.53 -19.49 -43.59
CA HIS A 419 3.28 -19.68 -42.16
C HIS A 419 1.78 -19.76 -41.78
N GLY A 420 0.88 -19.35 -42.67
CA GLY A 420 -0.57 -19.43 -42.48
C GLY A 420 -1.17 -18.34 -41.59
N PHE A 421 -0.42 -17.26 -41.31
CA PHE A 421 -0.84 -16.05 -40.60
C PHE A 421 0.02 -14.85 -41.06
N PRO A 422 -0.45 -13.60 -40.92
CA PRO A 422 0.30 -12.42 -41.35
C PRO A 422 1.57 -12.19 -40.54
N PHE A 423 2.50 -11.40 -41.08
CA PHE A 423 3.67 -10.98 -40.32
C PHE A 423 3.25 -10.01 -39.22
N ILE A 424 3.56 -10.36 -37.97
CA ILE A 424 3.19 -9.57 -36.80
C ILE A 424 4.47 -9.05 -36.15
N ILE A 425 4.45 -7.75 -35.84
CA ILE A 425 5.48 -7.04 -35.09
C ILE A 425 4.87 -5.85 -34.35
N ALA A 426 5.36 -5.54 -33.16
CA ALA A 426 4.97 -4.38 -32.40
C ALA A 426 5.48 -3.10 -33.08
N VAL A 427 4.62 -2.47 -33.88
CA VAL A 427 4.95 -1.31 -34.72
C VAL A 427 5.52 -0.15 -33.89
N ARG A 428 4.98 0.10 -32.69
CA ARG A 428 5.44 1.20 -31.81
C ARG A 428 6.88 1.05 -31.31
N ASP A 429 7.43 -0.17 -31.29
CA ASP A 429 8.82 -0.42 -30.91
C ASP A 429 9.77 -0.37 -32.12
N ASN A 430 9.25 -0.07 -33.32
CA ASN A 430 9.96 -0.26 -34.57
C ASN A 430 9.84 0.93 -35.52
N THR A 431 10.77 1.00 -36.47
CA THR A 431 10.76 1.93 -37.60
C THR A 431 10.49 1.15 -38.88
N LYS A 432 10.10 1.82 -39.96
CA LYS A 432 9.91 1.15 -41.27
C LYS A 432 11.13 0.29 -41.68
N ASP A 433 12.34 0.78 -41.43
CA ASP A 433 13.58 0.10 -41.80
C ASP A 433 13.82 -1.13 -40.92
N SER A 434 13.56 -1.03 -39.62
CA SER A 434 13.69 -2.18 -38.72
C SER A 434 12.62 -3.25 -38.98
N ILE A 435 11.41 -2.86 -39.37
CA ILE A 435 10.35 -3.80 -39.79
C ILE A 435 10.78 -4.54 -41.07
N LEU A 436 11.30 -3.82 -42.08
CA LEU A 436 11.75 -4.45 -43.33
C LEU A 436 12.92 -5.41 -43.08
N ALA A 437 13.88 -5.01 -42.25
CA ALA A 437 14.99 -5.87 -41.82
C ALA A 437 14.48 -7.12 -41.08
N ALA A 438 13.49 -6.95 -40.17
CA ALA A 438 12.87 -8.07 -39.47
C ALA A 438 12.14 -9.02 -40.41
N PHE A 439 11.44 -8.51 -41.44
CA PHE A 439 10.83 -9.35 -42.48
C PHE A 439 11.86 -10.22 -43.18
N HIS A 440 12.94 -9.62 -43.67
CA HIS A 440 14.00 -10.36 -44.36
C HIS A 440 14.69 -11.38 -43.48
N SER A 441 14.90 -11.07 -42.20
CA SER A 441 15.49 -12.01 -41.25
C SER A 441 14.55 -13.16 -40.86
N ARG A 442 13.23 -12.95 -40.88
CA ARG A 442 12.26 -13.90 -40.31
C ARG A 442 11.54 -14.74 -41.36
N ILE A 443 11.47 -14.29 -42.62
CA ILE A 443 10.76 -15.00 -43.69
C ILE A 443 11.33 -16.41 -43.93
N ASP A 444 12.62 -16.62 -43.64
CA ASP A 444 13.30 -17.90 -43.84
C ASP A 444 13.20 -18.87 -42.65
N ASN A 445 12.70 -18.41 -41.50
CA ASN A 445 12.51 -19.26 -40.31
C ASN A 445 11.49 -20.40 -40.58
N ASP A 446 11.49 -21.42 -39.72
CA ASP A 446 10.46 -22.45 -39.73
C ASP A 446 9.16 -21.95 -39.06
N SER A 447 8.03 -22.58 -39.37
CA SER A 447 6.72 -22.12 -38.89
C SER A 447 6.51 -22.27 -37.39
N ALA A 448 7.23 -23.16 -36.70
CA ALA A 448 7.13 -23.27 -35.23
C ALA A 448 7.86 -22.09 -34.56
N THR A 449 9.04 -21.74 -35.05
CA THR A 449 9.79 -20.55 -34.63
C THR A 449 8.98 -19.27 -34.87
N GLU A 450 8.38 -19.12 -36.05
CA GLU A 450 7.56 -17.93 -36.34
C GLU A 450 6.25 -17.89 -35.57
N PHE A 451 5.62 -19.03 -35.28
CA PHE A 451 4.44 -19.07 -34.43
C PHE A 451 4.76 -18.55 -33.02
N ALA A 452 5.87 -19.01 -32.42
CA ALA A 452 6.32 -18.54 -31.11
C ALA A 452 6.66 -17.04 -31.14
N THR A 453 7.38 -16.59 -32.18
CA THR A 453 7.77 -15.19 -32.37
C THR A 453 6.56 -14.29 -32.53
N ALA A 454 5.59 -14.67 -33.37
CA ALA A 454 4.38 -13.90 -33.59
C ALA A 454 3.50 -13.83 -32.34
N CYS A 455 3.41 -14.92 -31.56
CA CYS A 455 2.74 -14.89 -30.25
C CYS A 455 3.39 -13.86 -29.31
N ALA A 456 4.72 -13.82 -29.23
CA ALA A 456 5.43 -12.84 -28.41
C ALA A 456 5.18 -11.39 -28.88
N GLN A 457 5.10 -11.17 -30.20
CA GLN A 457 4.76 -9.86 -30.76
C GLN A 457 3.32 -9.44 -30.43
N VAL A 458 2.35 -10.36 -30.49
CA VAL A 458 0.97 -10.08 -30.06
C VAL A 458 0.91 -9.71 -28.57
N GLU A 459 1.62 -10.42 -27.70
CA GLU A 459 1.69 -10.08 -26.27
C GLU A 459 2.31 -8.70 -26.05
N ARG A 460 3.35 -8.33 -26.81
CA ARG A 460 3.94 -6.99 -26.74
C ARG A 460 2.98 -5.90 -27.20
N ILE A 461 2.25 -6.12 -28.29
CA ILE A 461 1.21 -5.21 -28.78
C ILE A 461 0.11 -5.05 -27.71
N ALA A 462 -0.36 -6.14 -27.11
CA ALA A 462 -1.35 -6.11 -26.05
C ALA A 462 -0.88 -5.28 -24.85
N ALA A 463 0.38 -5.45 -24.41
CA ALA A 463 0.96 -4.65 -23.34
C ALA A 463 1.01 -3.15 -23.66
N LEU A 464 1.38 -2.79 -24.90
CA LEU A 464 1.40 -1.41 -25.37
C LEU A 464 0.01 -0.78 -25.46
N ARG A 465 -1.02 -1.55 -25.83
CA ARG A 465 -2.42 -1.10 -25.83
C ARG A 465 -2.92 -0.86 -24.41
N LEU A 466 -2.63 -1.78 -23.49
CA LEU A 466 -3.01 -1.65 -22.08
C LEU A 466 -2.35 -0.44 -21.40
N ALA A 467 -1.11 -0.09 -21.78
CA ALA A 467 -0.42 1.09 -21.28
C ALA A 467 -1.07 2.43 -21.69
N GLU A 468 -1.97 2.44 -22.68
CA GLU A 468 -2.77 3.63 -23.04
C GLU A 468 -4.07 3.73 -22.25
N LEU A 469 -4.54 2.62 -21.67
CA LEU A 469 -5.83 2.54 -20.99
C LEU A 469 -5.72 2.55 -19.46
N LEU A 470 -4.57 2.13 -18.94
CA LEU A 470 -4.32 1.95 -17.52
C LEU A 470 -3.06 2.70 -17.07
N PRO A 471 -3.00 3.12 -15.79
CA PRO A 471 -1.82 3.73 -15.20
C PRO A 471 -0.61 2.77 -15.14
#